data_AF-A0AAN2TTX6-F1
#
_entry.id   AF-A0AAN2TTX6-F1
#
_cell.length_a   1.000
_cell.length_b   1.000
_cell.length_c   1.000
_cell.angle_alpha   90.00
_cell.angle_beta   90.00
_cell.angle_gamma   90.00
#
_symmetry.space_group_name_H-M   'P 1'
#
loop_
_entity.id
_entity.type
_entity.pdbx_description
1 polymer ?
#
loop_
_entity_poly.entity_id
_entity_poly.type
_entity_poly.pdbx_seq_one_letter_code
_entity_poly.pdbx_strand_id
1 'polypeptide(L)' 'MPLYQMREIWTPLKLVGVKFFKTEEGSIFMKVFNKRRRKLT' A
#
# COMPACT_ATOMS: atom_id res chain seq x y z
N MET A 1 -10.61 -10.95 -7.34
CA MET A 1 -9.59 -11.07 -6.27
C MET A 1 -10.34 -10.96 -4.96
N PRO A 2 -10.10 -11.83 -3.96
CA PRO A 2 -10.78 -11.74 -2.67
C PRO A 2 -10.69 -10.28 -2.18
N LEU A 3 -11.82 -9.74 -1.75
CA LEU A 3 -12.01 -8.32 -1.47
C LEU A 3 -11.31 -7.96 -0.15
N TYR A 4 -9.98 -8.11 -0.10
CA TYR A 4 -9.18 -7.58 0.99
C TYR A 4 -9.45 -6.08 1.03
N GLN A 5 -10.09 -5.61 2.10
CA GLN A 5 -10.30 -4.19 2.33
C GLN A 5 -8.94 -3.54 2.57
N MET A 6 -8.28 -3.14 1.48
CA MET A 6 -7.04 -2.37 1.51
C MET A 6 -7.40 -0.90 1.65
N ARG A 7 -7.05 -0.31 2.79
CA ARG A 7 -7.13 1.13 2.99
C ARG A 7 -5.82 1.77 2.57
N GLU A 8 -5.88 2.76 1.69
CA GLU A 8 -4.72 3.58 1.36
C GLU A 8 -4.40 4.52 2.54
N ILE A 9 -3.14 4.57 2.94
CA ILE A 9 -2.66 5.49 3.97
C ILE A 9 -2.08 6.70 3.25
N TRP A 10 -2.64 7.88 3.52
CA TRP A 10 -2.04 9.13 3.05
C TRP A 10 -0.77 9.42 3.86
N THR A 11 0.35 9.55 3.16
CA THR A 11 1.65 9.89 3.75
C THR A 11 2.31 10.95 2.89
N PRO A 12 3.22 11.78 3.42
CA PRO A 12 4.00 12.72 2.62
C PRO A 12 4.81 12.00 1.52
N LEU A 13 5.15 10.72 1.75
CA LEU A 13 5.79 9.85 0.78
C LEU A 13 4.96 9.62 -0.50
N LYS A 14 3.65 9.86 -0.46
CA LYS A 14 2.77 9.84 -1.63
C LYS A 14 3.15 10.90 -2.67
N LEU A 15 3.67 12.05 -2.23
CA LEU A 15 4.12 13.13 -3.11
C LEU A 15 5.36 12.73 -3.91
N VAL A 16 6.25 11.95 -3.29
CA VAL A 16 7.44 11.38 -3.95
C VAL A 16 7.16 10.02 -4.61
N GLY A 17 5.89 9.68 -4.84
CA GLY A 17 5.49 8.50 -5.61
C GLY A 17 5.40 7.18 -4.82
N VAL A 18 5.50 7.21 -3.49
CA VAL A 18 5.39 6.02 -2.63
C VAL A 18 4.02 5.98 -1.99
N LYS A 19 3.22 4.96 -2.31
CA LYS A 19 1.88 4.73 -1.75
C LYS A 19 1.91 3.56 -0.78
N PHE A 20 1.30 3.74 0.39
CA PHE A 20 1.12 2.68 1.38
C PHE A 20 -0.34 2.23 1.43
N PHE A 21 -0.53 0.93 1.58
CA PHE A 21 -1.84 0.31 1.76
C PHE A 21 -1.78 -0.61 2.96
N LYS A 22 -2.83 -0.62 3.77
CA LYS A 22 -2.97 -1.53 4.92
C LYS A 22 -4.20 -2.39 4.71
N THR A 23 -4.08 -3.69 4.95
CA THR A 23 -5.23 -4.60 5.03
C THR A 23 -5.76 -4.68 6.45
N GLU A 24 -7.01 -5.12 6.61
CA GLU A 24 -7.61 -5.38 7.93
C GLU A 24 -6.83 -6.42 8.74
N GLU A 25 -6.23 -7.41 8.08
CA GLU A 25 -5.38 -8.44 8.69
C GLU A 25 -4.01 -7.91 9.16
N GLY A 26 -3.76 -6.61 9.06
CA GLY A 26 -2.51 -5.98 9.51
C GLY A 26 -1.36 -6.08 8.52
N SER A 27 -1.57 -6.66 7.33
CA SER A 27 -0.53 -6.66 6.29
C SER A 27 -0.37 -5.27 5.67
N ILE A 28 0.87 -4.87 5.44
CA ILE A 28 1.19 -3.58 4.82
C ILE A 28 1.77 -3.81 3.43
N PHE A 29 1.27 -3.04 2.47
CA PHE A 29 1.72 -3.05 1.10
C PHE A 29 2.28 -1.70 0.72
N MET A 30 3.37 -1.71 -0.02
CA MET A 30 3.98 -0.51 -0.57
C MET A 30 3.98 -0.57 -2.10
N LYS A 31 3.63 0.54 -2.73
CA LYS A 31 3.76 0.76 -4.17
C LYS A 31 4.65 1.95 -4.41
N VAL A 32 5.74 1.76 -5.14
CA VAL A 32 6.68 2.82 -5.49
C VAL A 32 6.54 3.09 -6.99
N PHE A 33 6.04 4.27 -7.34
CA PHE A 33 5.75 4.70 -8.72
C PHE A 33 4.97 3.62 -9.52
N ASN A 34 5.53 3.16 -10.64
CA ASN A 34 4.96 2.15 -11.53
C ASN A 34 5.39 0.72 -11.18
N LYS A 35 6.07 0.50 -10.05
CA LYS A 35 6.44 -0.86 -9.62
C LYS A 35 5.22 -1.64 -9.12
N ARG A 36 5.30 -2.96 -9.23
CA ARG A 36 4.31 -3.88 -8.63
C ARG A 36 4.25 -3.66 -7.11
N ARG A 37 3.04 -3.72 -6.54
CA ARG A 37 2.85 -3.63 -5.08
C ARG A 37 3.65 -4.75 -4.41
N ARG A 38 4.42 -4.41 -3.38
CA ARG A 38 5.16 -5.37 -2.55
C ARG A 38 4.51 -5.45 -1.18
N LYS A 39 4.34 -6.67 -0.66
CA LYS A 39 3.99 -6.89 0.75
C LYS A 39 5.25 -6.65 1.58
N LEU A 40 5.16 -5.80 2.60
CA LEU A 40 6.25 -5.54 3.53
C LEU A 40 6.22 -6.50 4.71
N THR A 41 5.03 -6.79 5.25
CA THR A 41 4.81 -7.64 6.43
C THR A 41 3.42 -8.24 6.34
#